data_AF-A0A409Y5L6-F1
#
_entry.id   AF-A0A409Y5L6-F1
#
_cell.length_a   1.000
_cell.length_b   1.000
_cell.length_c   1.000
_cell.angle_alpha   90.00
_cell.angle_beta   90.00
_cell.angle_gamma   90.00
#
_symmetry.space_group_name_H-M   'P 1'
#
loop_
_entity.id
_entity.type
_entity.pdbx_description
1 polymer ?
#
loop_
_entity_poly.entity_id
_entity_poly.type
_entity_poly.pdbx_seq_one_letter_code
_entity_poly.pdbx_strand_id
1 'polypeptide(L)'
;MAQRRVIEANDPEVEKLIDEACRRLHDMEKPAYRAVIRDILEETGKPIPYGTTRRRFLGQSKTYKQAHILQQLLTPAAERVLSQWIHFYSAIANPLSKRSIRYK
;
A
#
# COMPACT_ATOMS: atom_id res chain seq x y z
N MET A 1 -6.87 -2.83 28.93
CA MET A 1 -6.12 -1.89 28.08
C MET A 1 -6.23 -2.37 26.65
N ALA A 2 -6.89 -1.61 25.77
CA ALA A 2 -7.02 -2.01 24.37
C ALA A 2 -5.66 -1.88 23.68
N GLN A 3 -5.11 -2.97 23.15
CA GLN A 3 -3.94 -2.93 22.29
C GLN A 3 -4.25 -1.97 21.13
N ARG A 4 -3.60 -0.79 21.10
CA ARG A 4 -3.55 0.05 19.91
C ARG A 4 -2.86 -0.78 18.84
N ARG A 5 -3.64 -1.46 18.00
CA ARG A 5 -3.11 -2.04 16.76
C ARG A 5 -2.46 -0.89 16.01
N VAL A 6 -1.14 -0.97 15.84
CA VAL A 6 -0.43 -0.12 14.89
C VAL A 6 -0.99 -0.51 13.55
N ILE A 7 -1.85 0.35 12.99
CA ILE A 7 -2.37 0.14 11.65
C ILE A 7 -1.17 0.33 10.72
N GLU A 8 -0.65 -0.78 10.20
CA GLU A 8 0.38 -0.75 9.19
C GLU A 8 -0.16 -0.06 7.95
N ALA A 9 0.68 0.71 7.27
CA ALA A 9 0.33 1.58 6.15
C ALA A 9 -0.27 0.86 4.91
N ASN A 10 -0.52 -0.46 4.99
CA ASN A 10 -0.89 -1.34 3.90
C ASN A 10 -2.08 -2.27 4.21
N ASP A 11 -2.84 -2.05 5.30
CA ASP A 11 -4.02 -2.88 5.60
C ASP A 11 -5.12 -2.67 4.53
N PRO A 12 -5.52 -3.72 3.78
CA PRO A 12 -6.52 -3.61 2.71
C PRO A 12 -7.89 -3.14 3.19
N GLU A 13 -8.26 -3.43 4.44
CA GLU A 13 -9.54 -3.01 5.00
C GLU A 13 -9.52 -1.53 5.34
N VAL A 14 -8.42 -1.02 5.89
CA VAL A 14 -8.24 0.41 6.17
C VAL A 14 -8.24 1.22 4.89
N GLU A 15 -7.59 0.72 3.83
CA GLU A 15 -7.61 1.37 2.51
C GLU A 15 -9.03 1.50 1.93
N LYS A 16 -9.88 0.48 2.08
CA LYS A 16 -11.29 0.55 1.68
C LYS A 16 -12.05 1.62 2.46
N LEU A 17 -11.79 1.73 3.76
CA LEU A 17 -12.42 2.74 4.61
C LEU A 17 -11.95 4.16 4.27
N ILE A 18 -10.68 4.35 3.91
CA ILE A 18 -10.18 5.65 3.44
C ILE A 18 -10.85 6.01 2.10
N ASP A 19 -11.00 5.07 1.17
CA ASP A 19 -11.66 5.34 -0.11
C ASP A 19 -13.15 5.65 0.06
N GLU A 20 -13.83 4.98 1.00
CA GLU A 20 -15.20 5.31 1.41
C GLU A 20 -15.28 6.71 2.03
N ALA A 21 -14.35 7.06 2.92
CA ALA A 21 -14.26 8.41 3.49
C ALA A 21 -14.10 9.48 2.39
N CYS A 22 -13.23 9.23 1.40
CA CYS A 22 -13.04 10.13 0.28
C CYS A 22 -14.32 10.29 -0.56
N ARG A 23 -15.07 9.20 -0.82
CA ARG A 23 -16.35 9.27 -1.52
C ARG A 23 -17.36 10.13 -0.77
N ARG A 24 -17.58 9.87 0.52
CA ARG A 24 -18.47 10.68 1.36
C ARG A 24 -18.09 12.16 1.39
N LEU A 25 -16.79 12.47 1.38
CA LEU A 25 -16.30 13.86 1.34
C LEU A 25 -16.53 14.55 -0.01
N HIS A 26 -16.56 13.80 -1.13
CA HIS A 26 -16.84 14.36 -2.45
C HIS A 26 -18.32 14.70 -2.64
N ASP A 27 -19.21 13.96 -1.98
CA ASP A 27 -20.65 14.19 -2.02
C ASP A 27 -21.09 15.39 -1.14
N MET A 28 -20.20 15.90 -0.28
CA MET A 28 -20.46 17.04 0.59
C MET A 28 -20.15 18.36 -0.11
N GLU A 29 -21.07 19.33 -0.01
CA GLU A 29 -20.85 20.71 -0.47
C GLU A 29 -19.69 21.39 0.28
N LYS A 30 -19.48 21.04 1.56
CA LYS A 30 -18.34 21.45 2.39
C LYS A 30 -17.67 20.23 3.05
N PRO A 31 -16.43 19.88 2.66
CA PRO A 31 -15.77 18.67 3.18
C PRO A 31 -15.47 18.75 4.69
N ALA A 32 -16.11 17.88 5.47
CA ALA A 32 -15.96 17.81 6.92
C ALA A 32 -15.14 16.58 7.37
N TYR A 33 -13.83 16.59 7.12
CA TYR A 33 -12.92 15.44 7.34
C TYR A 33 -13.05 14.78 8.73
N ARG A 34 -13.07 15.59 9.81
CA ARG A 34 -13.12 15.07 11.18
C ARG A 34 -14.43 14.38 11.50
N ALA A 35 -15.55 14.86 10.94
CA ALA A 35 -16.85 14.25 11.12
C ALA A 35 -16.87 12.87 10.43
N VAL A 36 -16.54 12.82 9.14
CA VAL A 36 -16.51 11.56 8.37
C VAL A 36 -15.59 10.50 8.99
N ILE A 37 -14.41 10.89 9.46
CA ILE A 37 -13.48 9.95 10.11
C ILE A 37 -14.05 9.41 11.43
N ARG A 38 -14.74 10.25 12.21
CA ARG A 38 -15.40 9.83 13.45
C ARG A 38 -16.55 8.88 13.14
N ASP A 39 -17.38 9.21 12.15
CA ASP A 39 -18.54 8.40 11.78
C ASP A 39 -18.08 7.00 11.31
N ILE A 40 -17.02 6.92 10.50
CA ILE A 40 -16.43 5.63 10.09
C ILE A 40 -15.86 4.84 11.27
N LEU A 41 -15.23 5.52 12.24
CA LEU A 41 -14.74 4.86 13.46
C LEU A 41 -15.89 4.29 14.29
N GLU A 42 -16.99 5.01 14.42
CA GLU A 42 -18.18 4.57 15.15
C GLU A 42 -18.88 3.40 14.45
N GLU A 43 -18.98 3.43 13.11
CA GLU A 43 -19.60 2.37 12.31
C GLU A 43 -18.78 1.08 12.29
N THR A 44 -17.45 1.18 12.20
CA THR A 44 -16.58 0.02 11.90
C THR A 44 -15.69 -0.41 13.06
N GLY A 45 -15.59 0.42 14.12
CA GLY A 45 -14.66 0.21 15.23
C GLY A 45 -13.18 0.34 14.84
N LYS A 46 -12.88 0.76 13.60
CA LYS A 46 -11.51 0.87 13.08
C LYS A 46 -11.12 2.33 12.86
N PRO A 47 -10.00 2.81 13.44
CA PRO A 47 -9.54 4.16 13.19
C PRO A 47 -8.91 4.26 11.80
N ILE A 48 -9.17 5.36 11.09
CA ILE A 48 -8.48 5.69 9.84
C ILE A 48 -7.60 6.94 10.00
N PRO A 49 -6.41 7.00 9.36
CA PRO A 49 -5.51 8.14 9.53
C PRO A 49 -6.04 9.42 8.85
N TYR A 50 -6.17 10.51 9.61
CA TYR A 50 -6.59 11.82 9.11
C TYR A 50 -5.70 12.34 7.98
N GLY A 51 -4.38 12.32 8.19
CA GLY A 51 -3.41 12.87 7.24
C GLY A 51 -3.49 12.18 5.88
N THR A 52 -3.60 10.84 5.89
CA THR A 52 -3.73 10.02 4.68
C THR A 52 -5.04 10.31 3.96
N THR A 53 -6.16 10.32 4.69
CA THR A 53 -7.50 10.60 4.13
C THR A 53 -7.56 11.97 3.47
N ARG A 54 -7.03 13.01 4.14
CA ARG A 54 -7.00 14.37 3.59
C ARG A 54 -6.14 14.46 2.32
N ARG A 55 -4.91 13.92 2.34
CA ARG A 55 -4.03 13.96 1.17
C ARG A 55 -4.64 13.23 -0.02
N ARG A 56 -5.34 12.12 0.23
CA ARG A 56 -5.99 11.33 -0.82
C ARG A 56 -7.19 12.03 -1.42
N PHE A 57 -8.04 12.64 -0.58
CA PHE A 57 -9.14 13.50 -1.04
C PHE A 57 -8.65 14.68 -1.91
N LEU A 58 -7.52 15.29 -1.53
CA LEU A 58 -6.89 16.37 -2.30
C LEU A 58 -6.11 15.88 -3.53
N GLY A 59 -6.09 14.58 -3.83
CA GLY A 59 -5.30 14.00 -4.92
C GLY A 59 -3.78 14.07 -4.74
N GLN A 60 -3.29 14.44 -3.56
CA GLN A 60 -1.87 14.59 -3.24
C GLN A 60 -1.17 13.26 -2.95
N SER A 61 -1.92 12.20 -2.67
CA SER A 61 -1.40 10.86 -2.43
C SER A 61 -2.30 9.81 -3.07
N LYS A 62 -1.71 8.75 -3.62
CA LYS A 62 -2.45 7.61 -4.19
C LYS A 62 -2.51 6.43 -3.23
N THR A 63 -3.39 5.48 -3.52
CA THR A 63 -3.41 4.15 -2.87
C THR A 63 -2.06 3.47 -2.98
N TYR A 64 -1.66 2.66 -2.00
CA TYR A 64 -0.40 1.91 -2.05
C TYR A 64 -0.26 1.10 -3.36
N LYS A 65 -1.35 0.47 -3.81
CA LYS A 65 -1.40 -0.28 -5.07
C LYS A 65 -1.14 0.58 -6.31
N GLN A 66 -1.52 1.87 -6.28
CA GLN A 66 -1.31 2.81 -7.38
C GLN A 66 -0.05 3.66 -7.22
N ALA A 67 0.42 3.85 -5.99
CA ALA A 67 1.61 4.62 -5.66
C ALA A 67 2.85 3.96 -6.27
N HIS A 68 2.91 2.63 -6.22
CA HIS A 68 3.93 1.82 -6.89
C HIS A 68 4.09 2.19 -8.37
N ILE A 69 3.00 2.44 -9.10
CA ILE A 69 3.07 2.72 -10.54
C ILE A 69 3.71 4.08 -10.86
N LEU A 70 3.56 5.08 -9.99
CA LEU A 70 4.18 6.39 -10.18
C LEU A 70 5.57 6.51 -9.55
N GLN A 71 5.86 5.67 -8.55
CA GLN A 71 7.19 5.54 -7.94
C GLN A 71 8.05 4.49 -8.66
N GLN A 72 7.47 3.79 -9.63
CA GLN A 72 8.12 2.84 -10.51
C GLN A 72 9.15 3.59 -11.37
N LEU A 73 10.42 3.33 -11.09
CA LEU A 73 11.53 3.73 -11.98
C LEU A 73 11.45 3.02 -13.33
N LEU A 74 10.78 1.87 -13.37
CA LEU A 74 10.65 0.99 -14.53
C LEU A 74 9.18 0.76 -14.85
N THR A 75 8.86 0.60 -16.14
CA THR A 75 7.51 0.19 -16.54
C THR A 75 7.17 -1.20 -15.98
N PRO A 76 5.89 -1.57 -15.81
CA PRO A 76 5.50 -2.89 -15.31
C PRO A 76 6.01 -4.08 -16.16
N ALA A 77 6.30 -3.84 -17.45
CA ALA A 77 6.94 -4.84 -18.30
C ALA A 77 8.42 -4.98 -17.97
N ALA A 78 9.14 -3.87 -17.81
CA ALA A 78 10.56 -3.85 -17.45
C ALA A 78 10.81 -4.40 -16.04
N GLU A 79 9.94 -4.09 -15.07
CA GLU A 79 10.05 -4.63 -13.72
C GLU A 79 9.86 -6.16 -13.68
N ARG A 80 8.95 -6.70 -14.49
CA ARG A 80 8.79 -8.16 -14.65
C ARG A 80 10.05 -8.83 -15.21
N VAL A 81 10.63 -8.23 -16.25
CA VAL A 81 11.89 -8.72 -16.82
C VAL A 81 13.00 -8.68 -15.78
N LEU A 82 13.15 -7.56 -15.05
CA LEU A 82 14.14 -7.43 -13.98
C LEU A 82 13.95 -8.49 -12.88
N SER A 83 12.72 -8.71 -12.44
CA SER A 83 12.40 -9.75 -11.44
C SER A 83 12.80 -11.14 -11.94
N GLN A 84 12.52 -11.48 -13.20
CA GLN A 84 12.97 -12.75 -13.80
C GLN A 84 14.49 -12.86 -13.83
N TRP A 85 15.20 -11.80 -14.20
CA TRP A 85 16.66 -11.78 -14.17
C TRP A 85 17.22 -11.95 -12.75
N ILE A 86 16.62 -11.29 -11.75
CA ILE A 86 17.02 -11.45 -10.34
C ILE A 86 16.81 -12.91 -9.90
N HIS A 87 15.67 -13.52 -10.24
CA HIS A 87 15.41 -14.93 -9.93
C HIS A 87 16.39 -15.87 -10.64
N PHE A 88 16.68 -15.61 -11.91
CA PHE A 88 17.64 -16.39 -12.68
C PHE A 88 19.06 -16.30 -12.09
N TYR A 89 19.55 -15.08 -11.84
CA TYR A 89 20.89 -14.88 -11.28
C TYR A 89 21.01 -15.35 -9.84
N SER A 90 19.97 -15.22 -9.02
CA SER A 90 19.98 -15.79 -7.66
C SER A 90 20.00 -17.32 -7.67
N ALA A 91 19.31 -17.96 -8.62
CA ALA A 91 19.37 -19.42 -8.81
C ALA A 91 20.74 -19.89 -9.34
N ILE A 92 21.45 -19.07 -10.10
CA ILE A 92 22.81 -19.37 -10.58
C ILE A 92 23.86 -19.10 -9.49
N ALA A 93 23.70 -18.01 -8.74
CA ALA A 93 24.63 -17.61 -7.69
C ALA A 93 24.54 -18.52 -6.44
N ASN A 94 23.39 -19.16 -6.21
CA ASN A 94 23.26 -20.25 -5.25
C ASN A 94 23.35 -21.60 -5.97
N PRO A 95 24.53 -22.25 -6.03
CA PRO A 95 24.61 -23.60 -6.54
C PRO A 95 23.64 -24.50 -5.77
N LEU A 96 22.71 -25.14 -6.49
CA LEU A 96 21.62 -25.98 -5.97
C LEU A 96 22.11 -27.11 -5.04
N SER A 97 23.42 -27.37 -5.00
CA SER A 97 24.06 -28.33 -4.12
C SER A 97 25.56 -28.03 -4.00
N LYS A 98 26.16 -28.21 -2.81
CA LYS A 98 27.63 -28.16 -2.64
C LYS A 98 28.38 -29.14 -3.57
N ARG A 99 27.71 -30.15 -4.14
CA ARG A 99 28.29 -31.07 -5.14
C ARG A 99 28.53 -30.44 -6.51
N SER A 100 27.83 -29.36 -6.87
CA SER A 100 28.02 -28.70 -8.18
C SER A 100 29.17 -27.69 -8.20
N ILE A 101 29.76 -27.38 -7.04
CA ILE A 101 30.96 -26.57 -6.93
C ILE A 101 32.17 -27.51 -7.12
N ARG A 102 32.61 -27.70 -8.36
CA ARG A 102 33.91 -28.33 -8.64
C ARG A 102 34.99 -27.28 -8.45
N TYR A 103 35.76 -27.38 -7.37
CA TYR A 103 37.07 -26.74 -7.28
C TYR A 103 38.00 -27.45 -8.28
N LYS A 104 38.65 -26.67 -9.15
CA LYS A 104 39.76 -27.16 -9.98
C LYS A 104 41.00 -27.30 -9.12
#